data_AF-A0A2V8YXD2-F1
#
_entry.id   AF-A0A2V8YXD2-F1
#
_cell.length_a   1.000
_cell.length_b   1.000
_cell.length_c   1.000
_cell.angle_alpha   90.00
_cell.angle_beta   90.00
_cell.angle_gamma   90.00
#
_symmetry.space_group_name_H-M   'P 1'
#
loop_
_entity.id
_entity.type
_entity.pdbx_description
1 polymer ?
#
loop_
_entity_poly.entity_id
_entity_poly.type
_entity_poly.pdbx_seq_one_letter_code
_entity_poly.pdbx_strand_id
1 'polypeptide(L)'
;MKKHRIIVSAVLLVLALGTLASQFAQDASTGPEKRSLERRASMLGLVRTIGTAEVGELDKYGSYASWQTLLAHEPKYLNAWLARFYYAKEANVHFGDMPEMLPGWNRRLNVHTDGQGDDLLLEDATDKNGYAALLDERAVIRECKRLQ
;
A
#
# COMPACT_ATOMS: atom_id res chain seq x y z
N MET A 1 2.46 52.23 40.96
CA MET A 1 1.33 51.72 40.16
C MET A 1 1.67 51.27 38.72
N LYS A 2 2.85 51.57 38.13
CA LYS A 2 3.19 51.15 36.74
C LYS A 2 3.77 49.73 36.61
N LYS A 3 4.47 49.20 37.63
CA LYS A 3 5.15 47.88 37.55
C LYS A 3 4.19 46.69 37.61
N HIS A 4 3.07 46.79 38.34
CA HIS A 4 2.08 45.71 38.41
C HIS A 4 1.23 45.57 37.14
N ARG A 5 1.04 46.66 36.37
CA ARG A 5 0.33 46.60 35.08
C ARG A 5 1.10 45.80 34.02
N ILE A 6 2.43 45.87 34.03
CA ILE A 6 3.29 45.16 33.07
C ILE A 6 3.27 43.65 33.34
N ILE A 7 3.26 43.25 34.62
CA ILE A 7 3.24 41.84 35.02
C ILE A 7 1.90 41.19 34.66
N VAL A 8 0.78 41.90 34.86
CA VAL A 8 -0.56 41.38 34.51
C VAL A 8 -0.72 41.21 32.99
N SER A 9 -0.17 42.12 32.18
CA SER A 9 -0.18 41.98 30.71
C SER A 9 0.68 40.83 30.20
N ALA A 10 1.80 40.51 30.85
CA ALA A 10 2.64 39.39 30.46
C ALA A 10 1.98 38.03 30.76
N VAL A 11 1.29 37.91 31.90
CA VAL A 11 0.58 36.67 32.28
C VAL A 11 -0.63 36.40 31.38
N LEU A 12 -1.35 37.45 30.96
CA LEU A 12 -2.47 37.33 30.02
C LEU A 12 -2.02 36.90 28.60
N LEU A 13 -0.82 37.32 28.16
CA LEU A 13 -0.29 36.93 26.86
C LEU A 13 0.09 35.44 26.81
N VAL A 14 0.68 34.91 27.89
CA VAL A 14 1.05 33.48 27.98
C VAL A 14 -0.18 32.59 28.09
N LEU A 15 -1.26 33.04 28.76
CA LEU A 15 -2.53 32.32 28.76
C LEU A 15 -3.22 32.29 27.38
N ALA A 16 -3.11 33.38 26.59
CA ALA A 16 -3.70 33.45 25.26
C ALA A 16 -2.95 32.62 24.20
N LEU A 17 -1.65 32.38 24.41
CA LEU A 17 -0.83 31.54 23.53
C LEU A 17 -0.92 30.03 23.89
N GLY A 18 -1.38 29.69 25.11
CA GLY A 18 -1.56 28.31 25.55
C GLY A 18 -2.86 27.63 25.10
N THR A 19 -3.83 28.39 24.56
CA THR A 19 -5.16 27.86 24.17
C THR A 19 -5.31 27.63 22.66
N LEU A 20 -4.31 27.97 21.85
CA LEU A 20 -4.19 27.50 20.46
C LEU A 20 -3.48 26.14 20.40
N ALA A 21 -3.72 25.27 21.39
CA ALA A 21 -3.60 23.85 21.16
C ALA A 21 -4.68 23.50 20.14
N SER A 22 -4.29 23.58 18.87
CA SER A 22 -4.94 23.03 17.69
C SER A 22 -5.80 21.83 18.06
N GLN A 23 -7.09 22.06 18.33
CA GLN A 23 -8.10 21.03 18.45
C GLN A 23 -8.43 20.48 17.04
N PHE A 24 -7.41 20.19 16.25
CA PHE A 24 -7.51 19.09 15.29
C PHE A 24 -7.44 17.82 16.13
N ALA A 25 -8.49 17.62 16.93
CA ALA A 25 -8.89 16.31 17.38
C ALA A 25 -8.95 15.48 16.11
N GLN A 26 -8.02 14.55 16.04
CA GLN A 26 -7.92 13.56 15.00
C GLN A 26 -9.21 12.76 15.05
N ASP A 27 -10.24 13.19 14.31
CA ASP A 27 -11.24 12.29 13.75
C ASP A 27 -10.52 11.42 12.72
N ALA A 28 -9.60 10.58 13.22
CA ALA A 28 -9.07 9.48 12.48
C ALA A 28 -10.24 8.51 12.35
N SER A 29 -11.08 8.76 11.33
CA SER A 29 -12.22 7.91 10.97
C SER A 29 -11.78 6.45 11.09
N THR A 30 -12.21 5.74 12.13
CA THR A 30 -11.90 4.32 12.32
C THR A 30 -12.89 3.43 11.56
N GLY A 31 -13.74 4.07 10.74
CA GLY A 31 -14.82 3.44 10.03
C GLY A 31 -14.38 2.58 8.85
N PRO A 32 -15.36 1.93 8.18
CA PRO A 32 -15.13 1.06 7.03
C PRO A 32 -14.33 1.73 5.90
N GLU A 33 -14.48 3.05 5.74
CA GLU A 33 -13.80 3.84 4.72
C GLU A 33 -12.27 3.91 4.93
N LYS A 34 -11.80 4.11 6.16
CA LYS A 34 -10.35 4.08 6.43
C LYS A 34 -9.78 2.69 6.20
N ARG A 35 -10.50 1.64 6.59
CA ARG A 35 -10.08 0.25 6.33
C ARG A 35 -9.98 -0.05 4.84
N SER A 36 -10.92 0.45 4.02
CA SER A 36 -10.87 0.27 2.58
C SER A 36 -9.72 1.06 1.95
N LEU A 37 -9.44 2.29 2.41
CA LEU A 37 -8.28 3.08 1.98
C LEU A 37 -6.94 2.40 2.34
N GLU A 38 -6.79 1.90 3.56
CA GLU A 38 -5.58 1.17 3.99
C GLU A 38 -5.38 -0.11 3.17
N ARG A 39 -6.46 -0.85 2.88
CA ARG A 39 -6.43 -2.06 2.06
C ARG A 39 -6.02 -1.74 0.62
N ARG A 40 -6.57 -0.68 0.01
CA ARG A 40 -6.17 -0.20 -1.33
C ARG A 40 -4.72 0.25 -1.37
N ALA A 41 -4.28 1.04 -0.38
CA ALA A 41 -2.89 1.48 -0.28
C ALA A 41 -1.92 0.30 -0.15
N SER A 42 -2.30 -0.73 0.63
CA SER A 42 -1.53 -1.97 0.75
C SER A 42 -1.46 -2.70 -0.60
N MET A 43 -2.58 -2.84 -1.29
CA MET A 43 -2.66 -3.46 -2.62
C MET A 43 -1.75 -2.76 -3.64
N LEU A 44 -1.81 -1.42 -3.72
CA LEU A 44 -0.93 -0.64 -4.60
C LEU A 44 0.55 -0.79 -4.22
N GLY A 45 0.84 -0.86 -2.93
CA GLY A 45 2.18 -1.15 -2.42
C GLY A 45 2.68 -2.53 -2.86
N LEU A 46 1.80 -3.53 -2.88
CA LEU A 46 2.16 -4.88 -3.33
C LEU A 46 2.44 -4.89 -4.83
N VAL A 47 1.56 -4.29 -5.65
CA VAL A 47 1.77 -4.17 -7.11
C VAL A 47 3.11 -3.50 -7.41
N ARG A 48 3.45 -2.41 -6.72
CA ARG A 48 4.76 -1.75 -6.89
C ARG A 48 5.92 -2.66 -6.46
N THR A 49 5.74 -3.48 -5.43
CA THR A 49 6.76 -4.42 -4.96
C THR A 49 7.01 -5.50 -6.00
N ILE A 50 5.94 -6.03 -6.61
CA ILE A 50 6.02 -7.02 -7.69
C ILE A 50 6.74 -6.42 -8.90
N GLY A 51 6.35 -5.21 -9.35
CA GLY A 51 7.05 -4.51 -10.42
C GLY A 51 8.54 -4.26 -10.14
N THR A 52 8.90 -4.04 -8.88
CA THR A 52 10.33 -3.91 -8.50
C THR A 52 11.06 -5.25 -8.62
N ALA A 53 10.41 -6.37 -8.27
CA ALA A 53 10.97 -7.69 -8.44
C ALA A 53 11.11 -8.06 -9.93
N GLU A 54 10.13 -7.71 -10.77
CA GLU A 54 10.18 -7.91 -12.23
C GLU A 54 11.34 -7.13 -12.88
N VAL A 55 11.60 -5.89 -12.46
CA VAL A 55 12.78 -5.14 -12.91
C VAL A 55 14.08 -5.86 -12.55
N GLY A 56 14.16 -6.50 -11.38
CA GLY A 56 15.31 -7.32 -10.99
C GLY A 56 15.51 -8.53 -11.92
N GLU A 57 14.42 -9.23 -12.27
CA GLU A 57 14.47 -10.35 -13.21
C GLU A 57 14.88 -9.90 -14.62
N LEU A 58 14.37 -8.77 -15.10
CA LEU A 58 14.77 -8.21 -16.38
C LEU A 58 16.25 -7.84 -16.42
N ASP A 59 16.75 -7.17 -15.39
CA ASP A 59 18.16 -6.77 -15.31
C ASP A 59 19.10 -7.99 -15.30
N LYS A 60 18.69 -9.05 -14.59
CA LYS A 60 19.54 -10.22 -14.36
C LYS A 60 19.43 -11.30 -15.44
N TYR A 61 18.22 -11.53 -15.97
CA TYR A 61 17.91 -12.63 -16.87
C TYR A 61 17.42 -12.18 -18.25
N GLY A 62 17.12 -10.89 -18.44
CA GLY A 62 16.67 -10.34 -19.72
C GLY A 62 15.22 -10.67 -20.08
N SER A 63 14.41 -11.13 -19.12
CA SER A 63 13.01 -11.49 -19.33
C SER A 63 12.15 -11.26 -18.10
N TYR A 64 10.87 -10.92 -18.32
CA TYR A 64 9.84 -10.98 -17.28
C TYR A 64 9.63 -12.42 -16.80
N ALA A 65 9.14 -12.57 -15.57
CA ALA A 65 9.18 -13.84 -14.86
C ALA A 65 7.80 -14.28 -14.36
N SER A 66 7.61 -15.60 -14.26
CA SER A 66 6.41 -16.16 -13.67
C SER A 66 6.33 -15.83 -12.17
N TRP A 67 5.14 -15.93 -11.58
CA TRP A 67 4.98 -15.69 -10.15
C TRP A 67 5.86 -16.60 -9.28
N GLN A 68 5.93 -17.89 -9.62
CA GLN A 68 6.75 -18.86 -8.89
C GLN A 68 8.24 -18.51 -8.99
N THR A 69 8.67 -18.01 -10.15
CA THR A 69 10.03 -17.51 -10.34
C THR A 69 10.30 -16.29 -9.45
N LEU A 70 9.40 -15.31 -9.43
CA LEU A 70 9.53 -14.12 -8.58
C LEU A 70 9.58 -14.49 -7.08
N LEU A 71 8.75 -15.44 -6.65
CA LEU A 71 8.79 -15.95 -5.27
C LEU A 71 10.14 -16.59 -4.91
N ALA A 72 10.72 -17.34 -5.84
CA ALA A 72 11.98 -18.05 -5.62
C ALA A 72 13.20 -17.11 -5.69
N HIS A 73 13.22 -16.20 -6.66
CA HIS A 73 14.37 -15.35 -6.95
C HIS A 73 14.38 -14.05 -6.16
N GLU A 74 13.21 -13.47 -5.88
CA GLU A 74 13.06 -12.16 -5.24
C GLU A 74 12.35 -12.22 -3.86
N PRO A 75 12.65 -13.21 -2.98
CA PRO A 75 11.97 -13.35 -1.71
C PRO A 75 12.24 -12.17 -0.78
N LYS A 76 13.34 -11.44 -0.97
CA LYS A 76 13.71 -10.27 -0.16
C LYS A 76 12.63 -9.19 -0.25
N TYR A 77 12.21 -8.80 -1.45
CA TYR A 77 11.23 -7.73 -1.64
C TYR A 77 9.83 -8.18 -1.20
N LEU A 78 9.44 -9.37 -1.61
CA LEU A 78 8.13 -9.95 -1.33
C LEU A 78 7.93 -10.18 0.18
N ASN A 79 8.90 -10.79 0.87
CA ASN A 79 8.80 -11.03 2.31
C ASN A 79 8.92 -9.74 3.13
N ALA A 80 9.69 -8.75 2.67
CA ALA A 80 9.74 -7.44 3.33
C ALA A 80 8.37 -6.73 3.28
N TRP A 81 7.65 -6.87 2.16
CA TRP A 81 6.29 -6.36 2.06
C TRP A 81 5.33 -7.11 3.00
N LEU A 82 5.37 -8.45 3.03
CA LEU A 82 4.55 -9.24 3.97
C LEU A 82 4.81 -8.84 5.43
N ALA A 83 6.09 -8.68 5.80
CA ALA A 83 6.48 -8.29 7.15
C ALA A 83 5.89 -6.94 7.55
N ARG A 84 5.85 -5.98 6.61
CA ARG A 84 5.33 -4.64 6.86
C ARG A 84 3.81 -4.59 6.95
N PHE A 85 3.10 -5.34 6.10
CA PHE A 85 1.65 -5.14 5.93
C PHE A 85 0.78 -6.28 6.51
N TYR A 86 1.34 -7.48 6.70
CA TYR A 86 0.60 -8.67 7.13
C TYR A 86 1.08 -9.28 8.45
N TYR A 87 2.40 -9.41 8.69
CA TYR A 87 2.89 -10.13 9.89
C TYR A 87 2.54 -9.48 11.22
N ALA A 88 2.26 -8.18 11.24
CA ALA A 88 1.75 -7.52 12.44
C ALA A 88 0.29 -7.92 12.80
N LYS A 89 -0.45 -8.50 11.84
CA LYS A 89 -1.88 -8.82 11.96
C LYS A 89 -2.14 -10.32 11.98
N GLU A 90 -1.41 -11.09 11.18
CA GLU A 90 -1.58 -12.54 11.01
C GLU A 90 -0.21 -13.22 10.96
N ALA A 91 0.03 -14.16 11.88
CA ALA A 91 1.24 -14.97 11.88
C ALA A 91 1.19 -16.02 10.76
N ASN A 92 2.36 -16.35 10.17
CA ASN A 92 2.54 -17.41 9.17
C ASN A 92 1.81 -17.20 7.83
N VAL A 93 1.60 -15.94 7.42
CA VAL A 93 1.07 -15.65 6.08
C VAL A 93 2.17 -15.84 5.04
N HIS A 94 1.87 -16.59 3.99
CA HIS A 94 2.74 -16.75 2.84
C HIS A 94 1.95 -16.41 1.58
N PHE A 95 2.67 -16.00 0.54
CA PHE A 95 2.04 -15.84 -0.76
C PHE A 95 1.59 -17.20 -1.30
N GLY A 96 0.34 -17.26 -1.74
CA GLY A 96 -0.23 -18.41 -2.41
C GLY A 96 0.07 -18.49 -3.90
N ASP A 97 -0.37 -19.59 -4.49
CA ASP A 97 -0.41 -19.82 -5.93
C ASP A 97 -1.59 -19.09 -6.59
N MET A 98 -1.77 -19.26 -7.90
CA MET A 98 -2.93 -18.69 -8.59
C MET A 98 -4.24 -19.42 -8.23
N PRO A 99 -5.39 -18.72 -8.21
CA PRO A 99 -5.53 -17.27 -8.42
C PRO A 99 -5.38 -16.47 -7.11
N GLU A 100 -5.56 -17.07 -5.94
CA GLU A 100 -5.57 -16.35 -4.66
C GLU A 100 -4.16 -16.27 -4.07
N MET A 101 -3.55 -15.08 -4.13
CA MET A 101 -2.18 -14.89 -3.66
C MET A 101 -2.09 -14.55 -2.17
N LEU A 102 -3.15 -13.95 -1.62
CA LEU A 102 -3.33 -13.61 -0.20
C LEU A 102 -4.83 -13.66 0.10
N PRO A 103 -5.25 -13.83 1.37
CA PRO A 103 -6.67 -13.90 1.73
C PRO A 103 -7.50 -12.74 1.15
N GLY A 104 -8.39 -13.10 0.22
CA GLY A 104 -9.30 -12.17 -0.46
C GLY A 104 -8.66 -11.33 -1.58
N TRP A 105 -7.43 -11.60 -1.98
CA TRP A 105 -6.74 -10.93 -3.09
C TRP A 105 -6.38 -11.93 -4.19
N ASN A 106 -6.93 -11.70 -5.38
CA ASN A 106 -6.71 -12.55 -6.55
C ASN A 106 -5.71 -11.90 -7.50
N ARG A 107 -4.72 -12.67 -7.94
CA ARG A 107 -3.72 -12.28 -8.92
C ARG A 107 -3.99 -12.94 -10.27
N ARG A 108 -3.78 -12.19 -11.34
CA ARG A 108 -3.51 -12.70 -12.68
C ARG A 108 -2.21 -12.07 -13.15
N LEU A 109 -1.21 -12.89 -13.45
CA LEU A 109 0.06 -12.45 -14.00
C LEU A 109 0.27 -13.21 -15.31
N ASN A 110 0.28 -12.49 -16.43
CA ASN A 110 0.50 -13.06 -17.74
C ASN A 110 1.83 -12.51 -18.27
N VAL A 111 2.82 -13.38 -18.46
CA VAL A 111 4.06 -13.01 -19.15
C VAL A 111 3.87 -13.26 -20.65
N HIS A 112 4.25 -12.29 -21.47
CA HIS A 112 4.20 -12.41 -22.92
C HIS A 112 5.07 -13.57 -23.40
N THR A 113 4.72 -14.17 -24.54
CA THR A 113 5.41 -15.35 -25.08
C THR A 113 6.88 -15.11 -25.44
N ASP A 114 7.25 -13.86 -25.69
CA ASP A 114 8.63 -13.43 -25.95
C ASP A 114 9.42 -13.09 -24.65
N GLY A 115 8.74 -13.11 -23.50
CA GLY A 115 9.31 -12.72 -22.22
C GLY A 115 9.64 -11.23 -22.10
N GLN A 116 9.18 -10.39 -23.03
CA GLN A 116 9.51 -8.95 -23.10
C GLN A 116 8.39 -8.05 -22.58
N GLY A 117 7.32 -8.62 -22.04
CA GLY A 117 6.30 -7.87 -21.32
C GLY A 117 5.49 -8.77 -20.41
N ASP A 118 4.70 -8.13 -19.57
CA ASP A 118 3.74 -8.78 -18.71
C ASP A 118 2.52 -7.89 -18.42
N ASP A 119 1.46 -8.55 -17.99
CA ASP A 119 0.27 -7.92 -17.43
C ASP A 119 0.02 -8.49 -16.04
N LEU A 120 0.11 -7.64 -15.03
CA LEU A 120 -0.26 -7.95 -13.65
C LEU A 120 -1.59 -7.28 -13.30
N LEU A 121 -2.59 -8.09 -12.94
CA LEU A 121 -3.83 -7.65 -12.34
C LEU A 121 -3.95 -8.20 -10.92
N LEU A 122 -4.17 -7.30 -9.95
CA LEU A 122 -4.46 -7.66 -8.57
C LEU A 122 -5.87 -7.16 -8.20
N GLU A 123 -6.78 -8.08 -7.92
CA GLU A 123 -8.19 -7.83 -7.61
C GLU A 123 -8.46 -7.98 -6.10
N ASP A 124 -9.20 -7.06 -5.51
CA ASP A 124 -9.75 -7.25 -4.16
C ASP A 124 -11.08 -8.01 -4.26
N ALA A 125 -11.03 -9.33 -4.07
CA ALA A 125 -12.20 -10.20 -4.16
C ALA A 125 -13.26 -9.87 -3.08
N THR A 126 -12.87 -9.13 -2.05
CA THR A 126 -13.77 -8.72 -0.96
C THR A 126 -14.42 -7.35 -1.19
N ASP A 127 -13.92 -6.54 -2.14
CA ASP A 127 -14.53 -5.25 -2.46
C ASP A 127 -15.74 -5.46 -3.37
N LYS A 128 -16.92 -5.07 -2.87
CA LYS A 128 -18.19 -5.14 -3.62
C LYS A 128 -18.17 -4.28 -4.88
N ASN A 129 -17.32 -3.25 -4.92
CA ASN A 129 -17.17 -2.37 -6.08
C ASN A 129 -16.15 -2.91 -7.10
N GLY A 130 -15.52 -4.07 -6.82
CA GLY A 130 -14.56 -4.72 -7.70
C GLY A 130 -13.32 -3.85 -7.95
N TYR A 131 -12.72 -3.30 -6.89
CA TYR A 131 -11.45 -2.59 -7.01
C TYR A 131 -10.34 -3.54 -7.43
N ALA A 132 -9.52 -3.09 -8.38
CA ALA A 132 -8.32 -3.78 -8.82
C ALA A 132 -7.21 -2.79 -9.15
N ALA A 133 -5.97 -3.26 -9.12
CA ALA A 133 -4.82 -2.53 -9.61
C ALA A 133 -4.16 -3.33 -10.75
N LEU A 134 -3.80 -2.63 -11.82
CA LEU A 134 -3.12 -3.19 -12.97
C LEU A 134 -1.74 -2.56 -13.11
N LEU A 135 -0.76 -3.38 -13.49
CA LEU A 135 0.60 -2.99 -13.86
C LEU A 135 0.94 -3.69 -15.18
N ASP A 136 1.58 -2.94 -16.08
CA ASP A 136 2.06 -3.42 -17.37
C ASP A 136 3.58 -3.22 -17.47
N GLU A 137 4.18 -3.63 -18.60
CA GLU A 137 5.62 -3.57 -18.87
C GLU A 137 6.20 -2.14 -18.83
N ARG A 138 5.33 -1.14 -18.80
CA ARG A 138 5.70 0.29 -18.74
C ARG A 138 5.87 0.76 -17.31
N ALA A 139 5.73 -0.13 -16.33
CA ALA A 139 5.74 0.16 -14.91
C ALA A 139 4.64 1.17 -14.49
N VAL A 140 3.53 1.24 -15.23
CA VAL A 140 2.42 2.16 -14.94
C VAL A 140 1.35 1.44 -14.13
N ILE A 141 1.12 1.90 -12.90
CA ILE A 141 0.02 1.39 -12.08
C ILE A 141 -1.28 2.12 -12.44
N ARG A 142 -2.30 1.35 -12.79
CA ARG A 142 -3.66 1.83 -13.05
C ARG A 142 -4.62 1.26 -12.04
N GLU A 143 -5.49 2.10 -11.50
CA GLU A 143 -6.59 1.66 -10.64
C GLU A 143 -7.82 1.40 -11.49
N CYS A 144 -8.43 0.23 -11.29
CA CYS A 144 -9.57 -0.25 -12.04
C CYS A 144 -10.75 -0.50 -11.09
N LYS A 145 -11.97 -0.36 -11.63
CA LYS A 145 -13.20 -0.81 -10.99
C LYS A 145 -13.96 -1.68 -11.96
N ARG A 146 -14.55 -2.76 -11.46
CA ARG A 146 -15.46 -3.59 -12.25
C ARG A 146 -16.66 -2.75 -12.67
N LEU A 147 -16.93 -2.72 -13.97
CA LEU A 147 -18.19 -2.18 -14.49
C LEU A 147 -19.31 -3.18 -14.14
N GLN A 148 -20.36 -2.69 -13.50
CA GLN A 148 -21.59 -3.44 -13.22
C GLN A 148 -22.57 -3.31 -14.37
#